data_AF-A0A920KMC3-F1
#
_entry.id   AF-A0A920KMC3-F1
#
_cell.length_a   1.000
_cell.length_b   1.000
_cell.length_c   1.000
_cell.angle_alpha   90.00
_cell.angle_beta   90.00
_cell.angle_gamma   90.00
#
_symmetry.space_group_name_H-M   'P 1'
#
loop_
_entity.id
_entity.type
_entity.pdbx_description
1 polymer ?
#
loop_
_entity_poly.entity_id
_entity_poly.type
_entity_poly.pdbx_seq_one_letter_code
_entity_poly.pdbx_strand_id
1 'polypeptide(L)'
;MLSDMVKKEKRMPLIPDDIIELKNISTKFNFYIEKFTDRIIEEKEYISVGCKYYTNQKIDLFLSMQGLKQSQIKSNQNYLVLFDVVEYVEQNRAMLNKILKNNCSLLFYDLLSGKHSIKILKSANKEHLLKSTIYISKKLKVKLPVLCNSLKRDSIEKFYLSKKGYINFRYLSLLEKLV
;
A
#
# COMPACT_ATOMS: atom_id res chain seq x y z
N MET A 1 -3.70 -0.69 -7.34
CA MET A 1 -2.25 -0.64 -7.07
C MET A 1 -1.69 0.57 -7.78
N LEU A 2 -0.97 1.41 -7.04
CA LEU A 2 -0.45 2.68 -7.52
C LEU A 2 0.99 2.55 -8.02
N SER A 3 1.39 3.46 -8.90
CA SER A 3 2.80 3.74 -9.15
C SER A 3 3.44 4.34 -7.88
N ASP A 4 4.68 3.96 -7.58
CA ASP A 4 5.33 4.37 -6.33
C ASP A 4 5.94 5.78 -6.47
N MET A 5 6.06 6.50 -5.35
CA MET A 5 6.80 7.78 -5.32
C MET A 5 8.29 7.56 -5.55
N VAL A 6 8.85 6.46 -5.03
CA VAL A 6 10.26 6.13 -5.14
C VAL A 6 10.54 5.56 -6.53
N LYS A 7 11.15 6.37 -7.41
CA LYS A 7 11.44 5.98 -8.82
C LYS A 7 12.25 4.69 -8.98
N LYS A 8 13.02 4.29 -7.97
CA LYS A 8 13.82 3.04 -8.01
C LYS A 8 13.06 1.83 -7.50
N GLU A 9 11.87 2.01 -6.95
CA GLU A 9 11.02 0.91 -6.50
C GLU A 9 10.41 0.22 -7.72
N LYS A 10 10.86 -0.99 -8.02
CA LYS A 10 10.37 -1.78 -9.16
C LYS A 10 9.34 -2.83 -8.75
N ARG A 11 9.13 -3.05 -7.45
CA ARG A 11 8.22 -4.09 -6.95
C ARG A 11 6.78 -3.61 -7.01
N MET A 12 5.87 -4.58 -6.86
CA MET A 12 4.44 -4.37 -6.75
C MET A 12 3.90 -4.99 -5.46
N PRO A 13 2.82 -4.43 -4.87
CA PRO A 13 2.24 -4.95 -3.63
C PRO A 13 1.71 -6.38 -3.73
N LEU A 14 1.18 -6.74 -4.90
CA LEU A 14 0.63 -8.06 -5.20
C LEU A 14 1.23 -8.58 -6.52
N ILE A 15 1.40 -9.89 -6.62
CA ILE A 15 1.73 -10.59 -7.88
C ILE A 15 0.45 -11.10 -8.57
N PRO A 16 0.50 -11.36 -9.90
CA PRO A 16 -0.65 -11.88 -10.65
C PRO A 16 -1.28 -13.15 -10.06
N ASP A 17 -0.47 -14.12 -9.63
CA ASP A 17 -0.97 -15.38 -9.05
C ASP A 17 -1.80 -15.14 -7.78
N ASP A 18 -1.33 -14.26 -6.90
CA ASP A 18 -2.05 -13.93 -5.66
C ASP A 18 -3.35 -13.14 -5.96
N ILE A 19 -3.40 -12.39 -7.07
CA ILE A 19 -4.62 -11.72 -7.53
C ILE A 19 -5.66 -12.75 -8.01
N ILE A 20 -5.24 -13.78 -8.75
CA ILE A 20 -6.11 -14.88 -9.16
C ILE A 20 -6.71 -15.54 -7.91
N GLU A 21 -5.88 -15.89 -6.93
CA GLU A 21 -6.34 -16.50 -5.70
C GLU A 21 -7.33 -15.61 -4.93
N LEU A 22 -7.06 -14.31 -4.80
CA LEU A 22 -7.97 -13.37 -4.14
C LEU A 22 -9.33 -13.28 -4.85
N LYS A 23 -9.34 -13.30 -6.19
CA LYS A 23 -10.58 -13.31 -6.97
C LYS A 23 -11.36 -14.62 -6.80
N ASN A 24 -10.66 -15.74 -6.67
CA ASN A 24 -11.27 -17.05 -6.41
C ASN A 24 -11.88 -17.14 -5.00
N ILE A 25 -11.27 -16.46 -4.01
CA ILE A 25 -11.82 -16.35 -2.65
C ILE A 25 -13.13 -15.54 -2.65
N SER A 26 -13.21 -14.47 -3.44
CA SER A 26 -14.42 -13.65 -3.52
C SER A 26 -14.49 -12.84 -4.82
N THR A 27 -15.61 -12.99 -5.52
CA THR A 27 -15.94 -12.22 -6.75
C THR A 27 -16.10 -10.72 -6.50
N LYS A 28 -16.14 -10.28 -5.23
CA LYS A 28 -16.21 -8.86 -4.86
C LYS A 28 -14.88 -8.14 -5.06
N PHE A 29 -13.75 -8.87 -5.12
CA PHE A 29 -12.45 -8.26 -5.35
C PHE A 29 -12.30 -7.81 -6.80
N ASN A 30 -12.19 -6.50 -6.97
CA ASN A 30 -11.91 -5.86 -8.25
C ASN A 30 -10.55 -5.16 -8.17
N PHE A 31 -9.62 -5.57 -9.02
CA PHE A 31 -8.25 -5.05 -9.01
C PHE A 31 -8.04 -4.06 -10.14
N TYR A 32 -7.41 -2.95 -9.77
CA TYR A 32 -7.05 -1.89 -10.70
C TYR A 32 -5.57 -1.54 -10.57
N ILE A 33 -4.94 -1.21 -11.68
CA ILE A 33 -3.53 -0.77 -11.73
C ILE A 33 -3.41 0.60 -12.38
N GLU A 34 -2.53 1.46 -11.86
CA GLU A 34 -2.04 2.60 -12.64
C GLU A 34 -1.12 2.13 -13.75
N LYS A 35 -0.97 2.94 -14.80
CA LYS A 35 0.04 2.68 -15.81
C LYS A 35 1.46 2.80 -15.24
N PHE A 36 2.35 1.90 -15.61
CA PHE A 36 3.76 1.88 -15.22
C PHE A 36 4.65 1.24 -16.29
N THR A 37 5.93 1.63 -16.33
CA THR A 37 6.90 1.11 -17.32
C THR A 37 8.15 0.51 -16.68
N ASP A 38 8.30 0.63 -15.36
CA ASP A 38 9.55 0.40 -14.64
C ASP A 38 9.42 -0.64 -13.52
N ARG A 39 8.44 -1.55 -13.62
CA ARG A 39 8.21 -2.61 -12.63
C ARG A 39 8.86 -3.94 -13.01
N ILE A 40 9.02 -4.81 -12.02
CA ILE A 40 9.63 -6.14 -12.17
C ILE A 40 8.72 -7.17 -12.85
N ILE A 41 7.41 -6.99 -12.69
CA ILE A 41 6.36 -7.76 -13.37
C ILE A 41 5.68 -6.78 -14.33
N GLU A 42 5.48 -7.20 -15.57
CA GLU A 42 4.96 -6.33 -16.62
C GLU A 42 3.45 -6.09 -16.47
N GLU A 43 2.96 -4.94 -16.93
CA GLU A 43 1.53 -4.60 -16.88
C GLU A 43 0.66 -5.68 -17.54
N LYS A 44 1.13 -6.24 -18.65
CA LYS A 44 0.40 -7.26 -19.42
C LYS A 44 0.05 -8.49 -18.58
N GLU A 45 0.90 -8.84 -17.61
CA GLU A 45 0.67 -9.97 -16.69
C GLU A 45 -0.44 -9.67 -15.69
N TYR A 46 -0.62 -8.41 -15.29
CA TYR A 46 -1.75 -8.01 -14.46
C TYR A 46 -3.06 -7.95 -15.26
N ILE A 47 -2.98 -7.44 -16.49
CA ILE A 47 -4.14 -7.38 -17.39
C ILE A 47 -4.64 -8.78 -17.74
N SER A 48 -3.74 -9.75 -17.99
CA SER A 48 -4.11 -11.13 -18.32
C SER A 48 -4.87 -11.84 -17.20
N VAL A 49 -4.61 -11.49 -15.93
CA VAL A 49 -5.35 -12.02 -14.77
C VAL A 49 -6.62 -11.20 -14.44
N GLY A 50 -6.98 -10.27 -15.32
CA GLY A 50 -8.21 -9.49 -15.25
C GLY A 50 -8.15 -8.28 -14.31
N CYS A 51 -6.96 -7.69 -14.12
CA CYS A 51 -6.87 -6.33 -13.61
C CYS A 51 -7.31 -5.33 -14.69
N LYS A 52 -7.86 -4.20 -14.27
CA LYS A 52 -8.23 -3.09 -15.17
C LYS A 52 -7.35 -1.87 -14.92
N TYR A 53 -7.24 -0.97 -15.90
CA TYR A 53 -6.58 0.30 -15.66
C TYR A 53 -7.39 1.19 -14.71
N TYR A 54 -6.69 1.91 -13.86
CA TYR A 54 -7.27 2.95 -13.03
C TYR A 54 -7.47 4.23 -13.85
N THR A 55 -8.71 4.71 -13.92
CA THR A 55 -9.11 5.89 -14.71
C THR A 55 -9.87 6.94 -13.90
N ASN A 56 -9.97 6.78 -12.58
CA ASN A 56 -10.66 7.63 -11.58
C ASN A 56 -11.93 7.03 -10.93
N GLN A 57 -12.23 5.76 -11.16
CA GLN A 57 -13.29 5.06 -10.43
C GLN A 57 -13.01 5.03 -8.91
N LYS A 58 -14.08 4.88 -8.10
CA LYS A 58 -13.96 4.74 -6.64
C LYS A 58 -13.18 3.46 -6.29
N ILE A 59 -12.21 3.58 -5.38
CA ILE A 59 -11.37 2.48 -4.91
C ILE A 59 -11.54 2.36 -3.40
N ASP A 60 -11.80 1.15 -2.92
CA ASP A 60 -11.96 0.93 -1.47
C ASP A 60 -10.61 1.04 -0.74
N LEU A 61 -9.54 0.56 -1.36
CA LEU A 61 -8.18 0.56 -0.82
C LEU A 61 -7.12 0.69 -1.92
N PHE A 62 -6.33 1.75 -1.88
CA PHE A 62 -5.13 1.90 -2.70
C PHE A 62 -3.95 1.18 -2.05
N LEU A 63 -3.08 0.57 -2.87
CA LEU A 63 -1.89 -0.16 -2.40
C LEU A 63 -0.63 0.46 -3.02
N SER A 64 0.39 0.70 -2.20
CA SER A 64 1.73 1.16 -2.62
C SER A 64 2.85 0.54 -1.79
N MET A 65 4.07 0.45 -2.35
CA MET A 65 5.20 -0.23 -1.72
C MET A 65 5.90 0.66 -0.67
N GLN A 66 6.45 1.79 -1.10
CA GLN A 66 7.28 2.68 -0.26
C GLN A 66 6.68 4.06 -0.01
N GLY A 67 5.67 4.48 -0.79
CA GLY A 67 5.03 5.78 -0.55
C GLY A 67 4.02 6.16 -1.62
N LEU A 68 3.43 7.35 -1.46
CA LEU A 68 2.43 7.90 -2.36
C LEU A 68 2.92 9.21 -2.95
N LYS A 69 2.74 9.41 -4.25
CA LYS A 69 2.89 10.73 -4.86
C LYS A 69 1.77 11.62 -4.33
N GLN A 70 2.07 12.89 -4.04
CA GLN A 70 1.04 13.81 -3.56
C GLN A 70 -0.15 13.92 -4.52
N SER A 71 0.07 13.79 -5.84
CA SER A 71 -1.00 13.80 -6.85
C SER A 71 -1.98 12.62 -6.75
N GLN A 72 -1.57 11.50 -6.14
CA GLN A 72 -2.42 10.32 -5.95
C GLN A 72 -3.32 10.44 -4.71
N ILE A 73 -3.03 11.38 -3.81
CA ILE A 73 -3.75 11.57 -2.55
C ILE A 73 -5.02 12.39 -2.80
N LYS A 74 -6.16 11.69 -2.86
CA LYS A 74 -7.50 12.22 -3.07
C LYS A 74 -8.29 12.15 -1.76
N SER A 75 -9.21 13.08 -1.56
CA SER A 75 -9.96 13.18 -0.32
C SER A 75 -10.83 11.95 -0.03
N ASN A 76 -10.95 11.63 1.26
CA ASN A 76 -11.77 10.53 1.78
C ASN A 76 -11.42 9.15 1.18
N GLN A 77 -10.14 8.89 0.89
CA GLN A 77 -9.66 7.62 0.37
C GLN A 77 -8.83 6.85 1.39
N ASN A 78 -8.73 5.54 1.21
CA ASN A 78 -7.90 4.66 2.03
C ASN A 78 -6.67 4.19 1.27
N TYR A 79 -5.51 4.25 1.91
CA TYR A 79 -4.22 3.87 1.35
C TYR A 79 -3.52 2.88 2.26
N LEU A 80 -2.96 1.81 1.70
CA LEU A 80 -2.03 0.91 2.37
C LEU A 80 -0.64 1.13 1.80
N VAL A 81 0.31 1.49 2.67
CA VAL A 81 1.74 1.57 2.34
C VAL A 81 2.46 0.47 3.10
N LEU A 82 3.33 -0.27 2.41
CA LEU A 82 3.99 -1.47 2.93
C LEU A 82 5.36 -1.19 3.59
N PHE A 83 5.55 0.03 4.09
CA PHE A 83 6.82 0.52 4.63
C PHE A 83 6.64 1.30 5.94
N ASP A 84 7.68 1.32 6.77
CA ASP A 84 7.67 2.04 8.05
C ASP A 84 7.91 3.53 7.83
N VAL A 85 6.85 4.32 7.99
CA VAL A 85 6.92 5.77 7.87
C VAL A 85 7.48 6.44 9.13
N VAL A 86 7.46 5.80 10.30
CA VAL A 86 8.00 6.36 11.55
C VAL A 86 9.50 6.57 11.45
N GLU A 87 10.21 5.69 10.75
CA GLU A 87 11.64 5.87 10.48
C GLU A 87 11.94 6.96 9.43
N TYR A 88 10.97 7.33 8.59
CA TYR A 88 11.19 8.19 7.41
C TYR A 88 10.22 9.39 7.37
N VAL A 89 9.87 9.93 8.54
CA VAL A 89 8.90 11.01 8.69
C VAL A 89 9.25 12.23 7.83
N GLU A 90 10.49 12.71 7.92
CA GLU A 90 10.93 13.91 7.19
C GLU A 90 10.77 13.76 5.67
N GLN A 91 11.17 12.61 5.13
CA GLN A 91 11.05 12.33 3.70
C GLN A 91 9.60 12.23 3.24
N ASN A 92 8.68 11.88 4.15
CA ASN A 92 7.26 11.67 3.87
C ASN A 92 6.35 12.78 4.41
N ARG A 93 6.90 13.84 5.03
CA ARG A 93 6.11 14.86 5.76
C ARG A 93 5.03 15.49 4.90
N ALA A 94 5.36 15.86 3.66
CA ALA A 94 4.39 16.44 2.74
C ALA A 94 3.26 15.47 2.35
N MET A 95 3.57 14.18 2.16
CA MET A 95 2.59 13.13 1.91
C MET A 95 1.65 12.97 3.12
N LEU A 96 2.21 12.91 4.33
CA LEU A 96 1.47 12.73 5.58
C LEU A 96 0.56 13.91 5.90
N ASN A 97 1.06 15.13 5.76
CA ASN A 97 0.25 16.33 5.93
C ASN A 97 -0.93 16.35 4.95
N LYS A 98 -0.71 15.91 3.71
CA LYS A 98 -1.79 15.80 2.72
C LYS A 98 -2.81 14.72 3.08
N ILE A 99 -2.38 13.57 3.62
CA ILE A 99 -3.28 12.51 4.13
C ILE A 99 -4.19 13.06 5.23
N LEU A 100 -3.62 13.80 6.20
CA LEU A 100 -4.38 14.40 7.29
C LEU A 100 -5.37 15.45 6.78
N LYS A 101 -4.89 16.40 5.97
CA LYS A 101 -5.71 17.49 5.41
C LYS A 101 -6.88 16.97 4.55
N ASN A 102 -6.67 15.89 3.80
CA ASN A 102 -7.65 15.34 2.89
C ASN A 102 -8.59 14.31 3.54
N ASN A 103 -8.56 14.17 4.87
CA ASN A 103 -9.37 13.21 5.61
C ASN A 103 -9.20 11.76 5.10
N CYS A 104 -7.97 11.42 4.72
CA CYS A 104 -7.65 10.10 4.21
C CYS A 104 -7.37 9.12 5.36
N SER A 105 -7.54 7.84 5.07
CA SER A 105 -6.99 6.78 5.89
C SER A 105 -5.67 6.30 5.32
N LEU A 106 -4.62 6.26 6.14
CA LEU A 106 -3.35 5.67 5.77
C LEU A 106 -3.07 4.50 6.70
N LEU A 107 -2.93 3.32 6.12
CA LEU A 107 -2.59 2.09 6.79
C LEU A 107 -1.12 1.78 6.55
N PHE A 108 -0.42 1.43 7.61
CA PHE A 108 0.93 0.92 7.53
C PHE A 108 0.88 -0.57 7.69
N TYR A 109 1.27 -1.28 6.63
CA TYR A 109 1.58 -2.68 6.75
C TYR A 109 3.07 -2.80 6.96
N ASP A 110 3.48 -2.68 8.21
CA ASP A 110 4.75 -3.26 8.62
C ASP A 110 4.61 -4.77 8.47
N LEU A 111 5.19 -5.29 7.39
CA LEU A 111 5.20 -6.71 7.05
C LEU A 111 5.90 -7.56 8.11
N LEU A 112 6.59 -6.93 9.06
CA LEU A 112 7.71 -7.51 9.75
C LEU A 112 7.70 -7.08 11.22
N SER A 113 6.87 -7.74 12.01
CA SER A 113 7.08 -7.79 13.46
C SER A 113 8.49 -8.33 13.76
N GLY A 114 9.44 -7.45 14.03
CA GLY A 114 10.83 -7.79 14.35
C GLY A 114 11.86 -6.84 13.70
N LYS A 115 12.91 -6.48 14.45
CA LYS A 115 13.98 -5.50 14.15
C LYS A 115 14.78 -5.71 12.83
N HIS A 116 14.45 -6.65 11.95
CA HIS A 116 15.43 -7.22 11.01
C HIS A 116 15.08 -7.27 9.53
N SER A 117 14.40 -6.27 9.01
CA SER A 117 13.64 -6.54 7.79
C SER A 117 13.56 -5.41 6.76
N ILE A 118 14.15 -4.25 7.05
CA ILE A 118 14.37 -3.18 6.07
C ILE A 118 15.55 -3.49 5.14
N LYS A 119 16.41 -4.48 5.47
CA LYS A 119 17.55 -4.87 4.61
C LYS A 119 17.14 -5.54 3.29
N ILE A 120 15.95 -6.14 3.21
CA ILE A 120 15.45 -6.79 1.98
C ILE A 120 15.07 -5.74 0.92
N LEU A 121 14.88 -4.47 1.31
CA LEU A 121 14.44 -3.39 0.41
C LEU A 121 15.57 -2.69 -0.35
N LYS A 122 16.84 -3.02 -0.08
CA LYS A 122 18.02 -2.28 -0.61
C LYS A 122 18.77 -3.00 -1.75
N SER A 123 18.38 -4.22 -2.13
CA SER A 123 19.06 -4.97 -3.20
C SER A 123 18.63 -4.50 -4.60
N ALA A 124 19.60 -4.23 -5.48
CA ALA A 124 19.38 -3.77 -6.85
C ALA A 124 19.21 -4.91 -7.88
N ASN A 125 19.42 -6.17 -7.51
CA ASN A 125 19.30 -7.30 -8.43
C ASN A 125 17.82 -7.70 -8.62
N LYS A 126 17.40 -7.88 -9.88
CA LYS A 126 16.05 -8.30 -10.28
C LYS A 126 15.60 -9.56 -9.52
N GLU A 127 16.43 -10.59 -9.39
CA GLU A 127 16.02 -11.83 -8.71
C GLU A 127 15.62 -11.59 -7.25
N HIS A 128 16.40 -10.78 -6.53
CA HIS A 128 16.10 -10.43 -5.14
C HIS A 128 14.83 -9.59 -5.01
N LEU A 129 14.62 -8.65 -5.94
CA LEU A 129 13.40 -7.86 -5.99
C LEU A 129 12.18 -8.75 -6.22
N LEU A 130 12.27 -9.76 -7.10
CA LEU A 130 11.17 -10.69 -7.37
C LEU A 130 10.85 -11.54 -6.15
N LYS A 131 11.87 -12.14 -5.52
CA LYS A 131 11.71 -12.90 -4.26
C LYS A 131 11.05 -12.05 -3.18
N SER A 132 11.47 -10.79 -3.07
CA SER A 132 10.87 -9.85 -2.13
C SER A 132 9.40 -9.55 -2.46
N THR A 133 9.06 -9.28 -3.73
CA THR A 133 7.68 -9.07 -4.18
C THR A 133 6.81 -10.27 -3.85
N ILE A 134 7.26 -11.49 -4.14
CA ILE A 134 6.51 -12.72 -3.86
C ILE A 134 6.27 -12.87 -2.35
N TYR A 135 7.29 -12.65 -1.52
CA TYR A 135 7.15 -12.72 -0.06
C TYR A 135 6.12 -11.73 0.47
N ILE A 136 6.20 -10.48 -0.01
CA ILE A 136 5.30 -9.39 0.39
C ILE A 136 3.86 -9.69 -0.04
N SER A 137 3.69 -10.08 -1.29
CA SER A 137 2.39 -10.41 -1.88
C SER A 137 1.70 -11.54 -1.12
N LYS A 138 2.42 -12.63 -0.81
CA LYS A 138 1.88 -13.75 -0.01
C LYS A 138 1.38 -13.31 1.36
N LYS A 139 2.15 -12.47 2.06
CA LYS A 139 1.76 -11.93 3.37
C LYS A 139 0.56 -11.00 3.27
N LEU A 140 0.53 -10.14 2.25
CA LEU A 140 -0.55 -9.20 2.02
C LEU A 140 -1.86 -9.91 1.64
N LYS A 141 -1.80 -10.88 0.74
CA LYS A 141 -2.94 -11.72 0.31
C LYS A 141 -3.74 -12.24 1.51
N VAL A 142 -3.06 -12.82 2.50
CA VAL A 142 -3.70 -13.41 3.69
C VAL A 142 -4.43 -12.35 4.52
N LYS A 143 -3.95 -11.11 4.57
CA LYS A 143 -4.53 -10.04 5.39
C LYS A 143 -5.54 -9.17 4.64
N LEU A 144 -5.48 -9.11 3.32
CA LEU A 144 -6.29 -8.21 2.52
C LEU A 144 -7.81 -8.37 2.75
N PRO A 145 -8.38 -9.59 2.85
CA PRO A 145 -9.80 -9.75 3.16
C PRO A 145 -10.20 -9.15 4.52
N VAL A 146 -9.34 -9.32 5.53
CA VAL A 146 -9.58 -8.78 6.88
C VAL A 146 -9.53 -7.25 6.85
N LEU A 147 -8.51 -6.67 6.22
CA LEU A 147 -8.36 -5.22 6.06
C LEU A 147 -9.55 -4.61 5.32
N CYS A 148 -9.95 -5.19 4.18
CA CYS A 148 -11.07 -4.67 3.41
C CYS A 148 -12.41 -4.76 4.17
N ASN A 149 -12.59 -5.79 5.00
CA ASN A 149 -13.77 -5.90 5.87
C ASN A 149 -13.73 -4.87 7.02
N SER A 150 -12.55 -4.57 7.56
CA SER A 150 -12.39 -3.60 8.65
C SER A 150 -12.56 -2.15 8.20
N LEU A 151 -12.27 -1.82 6.94
CA LEU A 151 -12.52 -0.49 6.37
C LEU A 151 -14.00 -0.06 6.48
N LYS A 152 -14.92 -1.02 6.45
CA LYS A 152 -16.38 -0.77 6.52
C LYS A 152 -16.90 -0.65 7.94
N ARG A 153 -16.13 -1.07 8.94
CA ARG A 153 -16.49 -1.02 10.36
C ARG A 153 -15.77 0.17 10.97
N ASP A 154 -16.37 0.94 11.87
CA ASP A 154 -15.63 1.99 12.60
C ASP A 154 -14.71 1.42 13.70
N SER A 155 -14.07 0.27 13.43
CA SER A 155 -13.02 -0.29 14.28
C SER A 155 -11.68 0.39 13.97
N ILE A 156 -11.02 0.90 15.01
CA ILE A 156 -9.63 1.37 14.94
C ILE A 156 -8.74 0.14 15.07
N GLU A 157 -8.36 -0.48 13.95
CA GLU A 157 -7.36 -1.56 14.00
C GLU A 157 -5.95 -0.96 14.26
N LYS A 158 -5.02 -1.79 14.74
CA LYS A 158 -3.62 -1.43 15.07
C LYS A 158 -2.78 -0.91 13.88
N PHE A 159 -3.38 -0.74 12.70
CA PHE A 159 -2.70 -0.48 11.42
C PHE A 159 -2.95 0.91 10.84
N TYR A 160 -3.94 1.66 11.34
CA TYR A 160 -4.29 2.98 10.80
C TYR A 160 -3.45 4.08 11.44
N LEU A 161 -2.97 5.05 10.66
CA LEU A 161 -2.49 6.34 11.14
C LEU A 161 -3.66 7.30 11.39
N SER A 162 -4.48 7.47 10.36
CA SER A 162 -5.68 8.32 10.35
C SER A 162 -6.83 7.47 9.83
N LYS A 163 -8.03 7.68 10.36
CA LYS A 163 -9.29 7.15 9.84
C LYS A 163 -10.36 8.22 10.00
N LYS A 164 -10.84 8.80 8.90
CA LYS A 164 -11.90 9.83 8.92
C LYS A 164 -11.66 10.95 9.97
N GLY A 165 -10.41 11.38 10.14
CA GLY A 165 -10.03 12.43 11.10
C GLY A 165 -9.69 11.92 12.51
N TYR A 166 -9.90 10.64 12.79
CA TYR A 166 -9.48 9.99 14.01
C TYR A 166 -8.06 9.45 13.87
N ILE A 167 -7.18 9.89 14.76
CA ILE A 167 -5.78 9.47 14.76
C ILE A 167 -5.66 8.29 15.71
N ASN A 168 -4.98 7.24 15.26
CA ASN A 168 -4.76 6.07 16.08
C ASN A 168 -3.72 6.39 17.16
N PHE A 169 -4.05 6.08 18.42
CA PHE A 169 -3.22 6.33 19.59
C PHE A 169 -1.77 5.83 19.43
N ARG A 170 -1.57 4.75 18.68
CA ARG A 170 -0.22 4.18 18.40
C ARG A 170 0.70 5.14 17.63
N TYR A 171 0.14 6.11 16.91
CA TYR A 171 0.88 7.03 16.06
C TYR A 171 0.86 8.48 16.57
N LEU A 172 0.52 8.71 17.85
CA LEU A 172 0.54 10.04 18.44
C LEU A 172 1.94 10.68 18.40
N SER A 173 3.00 9.91 18.68
CA SER A 173 4.40 10.38 18.59
C SER A 173 4.82 10.76 17.17
N LEU A 174 4.13 10.26 16.14
CA LEU A 174 4.34 10.69 14.76
C LEU A 174 3.77 12.10 14.54
N LEU A 175 2.64 12.45 15.17
CA LEU A 175 2.04 13.78 15.04
C LEU A 175 2.91 14.87 15.66
N GLU A 176 3.52 14.59 16.81
CA GLU A 176 4.43 15.53 17.47
C GLU A 176 5.59 15.96 16.55
N LYS A 177 5.95 15.13 15.58
CA LYS A 177 6.97 15.43 14.56
C LYS A 177 6.41 16.14 13.32
N LEU A 178 5.10 16.11 13.11
CA LEU A 178 4.43 16.71 11.94
C LEU A 178 3.94 18.13 12.22
N VAL A 179 3.55 18.42 13.47
CA VAL A 179 3.12 19.74 13.99
C VAL A 179 4.30 20.68 14.17
#